data_AF-A0A2N5CQN0-F1
#
_entry.id   AF-A0A2N5CQN0-F1
#
_cell.length_a   1.000
_cell.length_b   1.000
_cell.length_c   1.000
_cell.angle_alpha   90.00
_cell.angle_beta   90.00
_cell.angle_gamma   90.00
#
_symmetry.space_group_name_H-M   'P 1'
#
loop_
_entity.id
_entity.type
_entity.pdbx_description
1 polymer ?
#
loop_
_entity_poly.entity_id
_entity_poly.type
_entity_poly.pdbx_seq_one_letter_code
_entity_poly.pdbx_strand_id
1 'polypeptide(L)'
;MNGQTGKIVRFGASLAVLATVLSACASSPFTPPPVDATSPVAAAAEAAGKERGKVPSLAGIPAVPTDIPKPGEYKAQVQAEQAAAAQLRRDTAPDTFALTDTEGFAARAQRAARVPPSEIPTVADRAETEAFAKAARGRATPPPSKPQ
;
A
#
# COMPACT_ATOMS: atom_id res chain seq x y z
N MET A 1 11.55 -59.54 67.23
CA MET A 1 11.42 -58.07 67.39
C MET A 1 11.51 -57.34 66.04
N ASN A 2 10.74 -57.73 65.00
CA ASN A 2 10.92 -57.17 63.64
C ASN A 2 9.68 -56.46 63.08
N GLY A 3 8.58 -56.37 63.85
CA GLY A 3 7.29 -55.86 63.37
C GLY A 3 7.06 -54.35 63.51
N GLN A 4 7.82 -53.66 64.38
CA GLN A 4 7.64 -52.22 64.60
C GLN A 4 8.46 -51.35 63.63
N THR A 5 9.66 -51.79 63.25
CA THR A 5 10.54 -51.06 62.32
C THR A 5 9.92 -50.91 60.93
N GLY A 6 9.20 -51.95 60.46
CA GLY A 6 8.53 -51.91 59.16
C GLY A 6 7.33 -50.95 59.07
N LYS A 7 6.69 -50.61 60.20
CA LYS A 7 5.55 -49.66 60.22
C LYS A 7 6.05 -48.22 60.17
N ILE A 8 7.12 -47.90 60.90
CA ILE A 8 7.70 -46.55 60.94
C ILE A 8 8.32 -46.19 59.58
N VAL A 9 9.02 -47.14 58.94
CA VAL A 9 9.59 -46.94 57.59
C VAL A 9 8.50 -46.74 56.53
N ARG A 10 7.37 -47.47 56.63
CA ARG A 10 6.24 -47.32 55.71
C ARG A 10 5.49 -46.00 55.87
N PHE A 11 5.31 -45.52 57.11
CA PHE A 11 4.71 -44.21 57.36
C PHE A 11 5.63 -43.04 56.99
N GLY A 12 6.94 -43.17 57.21
CA GLY A 12 7.91 -42.17 56.77
C GLY A 12 7.99 -42.06 55.25
N ALA A 13 7.95 -43.20 54.54
CA ALA A 13 7.95 -43.22 53.09
C ALA A 13 6.67 -42.62 52.49
N SER A 14 5.50 -42.88 53.08
CA SER A 14 4.23 -42.30 52.59
C SER A 14 4.15 -40.80 52.86
N LEU A 15 4.65 -40.29 53.99
CA LEU A 15 4.71 -38.86 54.25
C LEU A 15 5.69 -38.13 53.31
N ALA A 16 6.84 -38.73 53.02
CA ALA A 16 7.83 -38.17 52.11
C ALA A 16 7.32 -38.09 50.66
N VAL A 17 6.61 -39.13 50.19
CA VAL A 17 5.98 -39.14 48.86
C VAL A 17 4.82 -38.14 48.77
N LEU A 18 4.04 -37.95 49.84
CA LEU A 18 2.98 -36.96 49.85
C LEU A 18 3.53 -35.52 49.80
N ALA A 19 4.64 -35.26 50.51
CA ALA A 19 5.30 -33.95 50.50
C ALA A 19 5.93 -33.59 49.14
N THR A 20 6.48 -34.56 48.40
CA THR A 20 7.03 -34.31 47.06
C THR A 20 5.93 -34.11 46.00
N VAL A 21 4.79 -34.80 46.10
CA VAL A 21 3.64 -34.61 45.20
C VAL A 21 2.98 -33.24 45.42
N LEU A 22 2.87 -32.78 46.66
CA LEU A 22 2.35 -31.44 46.98
C LEU A 22 3.26 -30.31 46.46
N SER A 23 4.59 -30.52 46.45
CA SER A 23 5.54 -29.54 45.88
C SER A 23 5.43 -29.43 44.37
N ALA A 24 4.97 -30.47 43.66
CA ALA A 24 4.76 -30.45 42.21
C ALA A 24 3.44 -29.76 41.81
N CYS A 25 2.48 -29.62 42.71
CA CYS A 25 1.25 -28.84 42.47
C CYS A 25 1.42 -27.34 42.72
N ALA A 26 2.53 -26.90 43.33
CA ALA A 26 2.84 -25.47 43.51
C ALA A 26 3.46 -24.83 42.24
N SER A 27 3.98 -25.63 41.30
CA SER A 27 4.44 -25.13 40.00
C SER A 27 3.25 -24.99 39.06
N SER A 28 2.59 -23.84 39.11
CA SER A 28 1.62 -23.46 38.09
C SER A 28 2.31 -23.41 36.73
N PRO A 29 1.83 -24.12 35.69
CA PRO A 29 2.39 -24.03 34.33
C PRO A 29 2.12 -22.66 33.68
N PHE A 30 1.36 -21.80 34.35
CA PHE A 30 1.00 -20.46 33.92
C PHE A 30 1.80 -19.36 34.64
N THR A 31 2.77 -19.74 35.47
CA THR A 31 3.69 -18.78 36.07
C THR A 31 4.76 -18.44 35.04
N PRO A 32 4.88 -17.18 34.59
CA PRO A 32 5.92 -16.80 33.65
C PRO A 32 7.31 -17.02 34.27
N PRO A 33 8.32 -17.42 33.49
CA PRO A 33 9.68 -17.55 33.97
C PRO A 33 10.21 -16.20 34.49
N PRO A 34 11.15 -16.19 35.45
CA PRO A 34 11.77 -14.96 35.92
C PRO A 34 12.47 -14.23 34.77
N VAL A 35 12.42 -12.90 34.81
CA VAL A 35 13.08 -12.05 33.80
C VAL A 35 14.59 -12.20 33.90
N ASP A 36 15.27 -12.37 32.76
CA ASP A 36 16.73 -12.42 32.69
C ASP A 36 17.33 -11.02 32.96
N ALA A 37 18.06 -10.90 34.07
CA ALA A 37 18.67 -9.64 34.52
C ALA A 37 19.82 -9.14 33.62
N THR A 38 20.36 -9.98 32.72
CA THR A 38 21.39 -9.57 31.76
C THR A 38 20.81 -8.89 30.51
N SER A 39 19.49 -8.94 30.34
CA SER A 39 18.80 -8.37 29.19
C SER A 39 18.66 -6.85 29.30
N PRO A 40 18.95 -6.08 28.24
CA PRO A 40 18.76 -4.62 28.24
C PRO A 40 17.29 -4.19 28.39
N VAL A 41 16.34 -5.12 28.24
CA VAL A 41 14.90 -4.88 28.40
C VAL A 41 14.34 -5.43 29.72
N ALA A 42 15.19 -5.91 30.64
CA ALA A 42 14.73 -6.55 31.87
C ALA A 42 13.81 -5.66 32.71
N ALA A 43 14.17 -4.38 32.90
CA ALA A 43 13.36 -3.43 33.65
C ALA A 43 11.99 -3.16 32.98
N ALA A 44 11.96 -3.11 31.65
CA ALA A 44 10.72 -2.91 30.88
C ALA A 44 9.83 -4.15 30.93
N ALA A 45 10.41 -5.35 30.83
CA ALA A 45 9.69 -6.61 30.93
C ALA A 45 9.08 -6.83 32.33
N GLU A 46 9.83 -6.49 33.39
CA GLU A 46 9.31 -6.52 34.76
C GLU A 46 8.17 -5.50 34.98
N ALA A 47 8.30 -4.29 34.43
CA ALA A 47 7.25 -3.29 34.50
C ALA A 47 5.98 -3.76 33.78
N ALA A 48 6.11 -4.26 32.55
CA ALA A 48 5.00 -4.79 31.77
C ALA A 48 4.33 -6.00 32.42
N GLY A 49 5.09 -6.88 33.09
CA GLY A 49 4.54 -8.03 33.82
C GLY A 49 3.73 -7.65 35.07
N LYS A 50 4.03 -6.49 35.67
CA LYS A 50 3.29 -5.94 36.82
C LYS A 50 2.01 -5.22 36.39
N GLU A 51 1.98 -4.67 35.17
CA GLU A 51 0.80 -4.04 34.58
C GLU A 51 -0.21 -5.11 34.12
N ARG A 52 -1.24 -5.35 34.94
CA ARG A 52 -2.41 -6.10 34.47
C ARG A 52 -3.16 -5.24 33.45
N GLY A 53 -2.90 -5.50 32.18
CA GLY A 53 -3.67 -4.91 31.08
C GLY A 53 -5.17 -5.19 31.22
N LYS A 54 -6.00 -4.37 30.57
CA LYS A 54 -7.45 -4.57 30.53
C LYS A 54 -7.75 -5.94 29.93
N VAL A 55 -8.29 -6.86 30.73
CA VAL A 55 -8.68 -8.19 30.27
C VAL A 55 -9.84 -8.02 29.28
N PRO A 56 -9.69 -8.43 28.01
CA PRO A 56 -10.79 -8.41 27.06
C PRO A 56 -11.94 -9.24 27.60
N SER A 57 -13.14 -8.67 27.61
CA SER A 57 -14.35 -9.41 27.98
C SER A 57 -15.22 -9.58 26.75
N LEU A 58 -16.03 -10.65 26.74
CA LEU A 58 -17.03 -10.86 25.69
C LEU A 58 -18.07 -9.73 25.64
N ALA A 59 -18.28 -9.02 26.74
CA ALA A 59 -19.11 -7.82 26.79
C ALA A 59 -18.47 -6.60 26.09
N GLY A 60 -17.16 -6.63 25.84
CA GLY A 60 -16.45 -5.60 25.06
C GLY A 60 -16.51 -5.81 23.55
N ILE A 61 -17.14 -6.89 23.08
CA ILE A 61 -17.35 -7.12 21.65
C ILE A 61 -18.43 -6.15 21.18
N PRO A 62 -18.17 -5.29 20.19
CA PRO A 62 -19.19 -4.40 19.66
C PRO A 62 -20.34 -5.20 19.05
N ALA A 63 -21.54 -4.64 19.09
CA ALA A 63 -22.70 -5.23 18.44
C ALA A 63 -22.45 -5.40 16.93
N VAL A 64 -23.05 -6.44 16.34
CA VAL A 64 -22.98 -6.66 14.90
C VAL A 64 -23.53 -5.42 14.18
N PRO A 65 -22.78 -4.84 13.22
CA PRO A 65 -23.26 -3.70 12.45
C PRO A 65 -24.58 -4.04 11.75
N THR A 66 -25.54 -3.12 11.83
CA THR A 66 -26.88 -3.30 11.24
C THR A 66 -27.04 -2.63 9.88
N ASP A 67 -26.01 -1.89 9.46
CA ASP A 67 -25.89 -1.10 8.23
C ASP A 67 -25.28 -1.89 7.06
N ILE A 68 -25.27 -3.22 7.15
CA ILE A 68 -24.77 -4.08 6.08
C ILE A 68 -25.90 -4.30 5.05
N PRO A 69 -25.62 -4.15 3.74
CA PRO A 69 -26.62 -4.37 2.71
C PRO A 69 -27.22 -5.78 2.80
N LYS A 70 -28.53 -5.86 2.58
CA LYS A 70 -29.21 -7.17 2.54
C LYS A 70 -28.79 -7.94 1.29
N PRO A 71 -28.89 -9.28 1.27
CA PRO A 71 -28.51 -10.07 0.10
C PRO A 71 -29.16 -9.63 -1.23
N GLY A 72 -30.42 -9.18 -1.18
CA GLY A 72 -31.12 -8.63 -2.35
C GLY A 72 -30.53 -7.31 -2.86
N GLU A 73 -30.06 -6.45 -1.95
CA GLU A 73 -29.43 -5.16 -2.28
C GLU A 73 -28.05 -5.39 -2.90
N TYR A 74 -27.27 -6.34 -2.37
CA TYR A 74 -26.01 -6.77 -2.99
C TYR A 74 -26.23 -7.28 -4.41
N LYS A 75 -27.25 -8.12 -4.62
CA LYS A 75 -27.58 -8.62 -5.97
C LYS A 75 -27.93 -7.47 -6.91
N ALA A 76 -28.73 -6.50 -6.46
CA ALA A 76 -29.09 -5.33 -7.26
C ALA A 76 -27.87 -4.48 -7.62
N GLN A 77 -26.97 -4.23 -6.66
CA GLN A 77 -25.73 -3.50 -6.89
C GLN A 77 -24.83 -4.21 -7.92
N VAL A 78 -24.66 -5.53 -7.80
CA VAL A 78 -23.87 -6.31 -8.76
C VAL A 78 -24.48 -6.25 -10.16
N GLN A 79 -25.80 -6.32 -10.29
CA GLN A 79 -26.48 -6.21 -11.58
C GLN A 79 -26.30 -4.82 -12.21
N ALA A 80 -26.39 -3.77 -11.40
CA ALA A 80 -26.14 -2.39 -11.85
C ALA A 80 -24.69 -2.23 -12.35
N GLU A 81 -23.71 -2.75 -11.60
CA GLU A 81 -22.30 -2.68 -11.97
C GLU A 81 -22.00 -3.47 -13.26
N GLN A 82 -22.60 -4.65 -13.43
CA GLN A 82 -22.47 -5.42 -14.67
C GLN A 82 -23.05 -4.68 -15.88
N ALA A 83 -24.18 -4.00 -15.71
CA ALA A 83 -24.78 -3.18 -16.75
C ALA A 83 -23.88 -1.97 -17.09
N ALA A 84 -23.33 -1.29 -16.09
CA ALA A 84 -22.38 -0.19 -16.28
C ALA A 84 -21.11 -0.66 -17.00
N ALA A 85 -20.56 -1.80 -16.63
CA ALA A 85 -19.39 -2.39 -17.30
C ALA A 85 -19.70 -2.77 -18.76
N ALA A 86 -20.88 -3.32 -19.04
CA ALA A 86 -21.31 -3.60 -20.41
C ALA A 86 -21.45 -2.31 -21.23
N GLN A 87 -21.97 -1.24 -20.64
CA GLN A 87 -22.06 0.07 -21.27
C GLN A 87 -20.67 0.64 -21.56
N LEU A 88 -19.77 0.64 -20.58
CA LEU A 88 -18.41 1.14 -20.73
C LEU A 88 -17.68 0.43 -21.88
N ARG A 89 -17.78 -0.90 -21.98
CA ARG A 89 -17.17 -1.66 -23.09
C ARG A 89 -17.68 -1.23 -24.46
N ARG A 90 -18.96 -0.87 -24.57
CA ARG A 90 -19.54 -0.36 -25.83
C ARG A 90 -19.01 1.03 -26.16
N ASP A 91 -18.98 1.91 -25.15
CA ASP A 91 -18.53 3.29 -25.31
C ASP A 91 -17.03 3.38 -25.59
N THR A 92 -16.24 2.43 -25.06
CA THR A 92 -14.80 2.33 -25.29
C THR A 92 -14.43 1.30 -26.35
N ALA A 93 -15.33 0.96 -27.28
CA ALA A 93 -14.98 0.15 -28.42
C ALA A 93 -13.76 0.75 -29.17
N PRO A 94 -12.90 -0.06 -29.80
CA PRO A 94 -11.71 0.46 -30.49
C PRO A 94 -12.04 1.53 -31.54
N ASP A 95 -13.22 1.43 -32.14
CA ASP A 95 -13.67 2.32 -33.19
C ASP A 95 -14.30 3.63 -32.66
N THR A 96 -14.65 3.73 -31.37
CA THR A 96 -15.26 4.96 -30.82
C THR A 96 -14.27 6.13 -30.72
N PHE A 97 -12.98 5.84 -30.63
CA PHE A 97 -11.92 6.85 -30.62
C PHE A 97 -11.15 6.92 -31.95
N ALA A 98 -11.61 6.21 -32.98
CA ALA A 98 -11.03 6.29 -34.30
C ALA A 98 -11.34 7.66 -34.92
N LEU A 99 -10.29 8.43 -35.21
CA LEU A 99 -10.42 9.69 -35.93
C LEU A 99 -10.71 9.37 -37.40
N THR A 100 -11.97 9.49 -37.80
CA THR A 100 -12.40 9.29 -39.20
C THR A 100 -12.40 10.62 -39.96
N ASP A 101 -12.14 10.55 -41.27
CA ASP A 101 -12.20 11.71 -42.18
C ASP A 101 -11.26 12.88 -41.78
N THR A 102 -10.04 12.56 -41.37
CA THR A 102 -9.02 13.55 -41.00
C THR A 102 -8.69 14.49 -42.16
N GLU A 103 -8.61 13.96 -43.38
CA GLU A 103 -8.34 14.70 -44.61
C GLU A 103 -9.51 15.59 -44.99
N GLY A 104 -10.76 15.11 -44.86
CA GLY A 104 -11.94 15.93 -45.11
C GLY A 104 -12.10 17.05 -44.09
N PHE A 105 -11.79 16.79 -42.81
CA PHE A 105 -11.69 17.84 -41.79
C PHE A 105 -10.60 18.87 -42.15
N ALA A 106 -9.38 18.43 -42.48
CA ALA A 106 -8.29 19.32 -42.88
C ALA A 106 -8.65 20.17 -44.11
N ALA A 107 -9.26 19.57 -45.14
CA ALA A 107 -9.71 20.29 -46.33
C ALA A 107 -10.82 21.31 -46.01
N ARG A 108 -11.76 20.99 -45.12
CA ARG A 108 -12.78 21.93 -44.64
C ARG A 108 -12.15 23.07 -43.83
N ALA A 109 -11.22 22.77 -42.94
CA ALA A 109 -10.51 23.75 -42.12
C ALA A 109 -9.68 24.71 -42.98
N GLN A 110 -8.94 24.20 -43.98
CA GLN A 110 -8.17 25.01 -44.92
C GLN A 110 -9.09 25.94 -45.74
N ARG A 111 -10.22 25.44 -46.25
CA ARG A 111 -11.23 26.26 -46.94
C ARG A 111 -11.82 27.34 -46.03
N ALA A 112 -12.19 27.00 -44.80
CA ALA A 112 -12.80 27.92 -43.85
C ALA A 112 -11.83 29.02 -43.41
N ALA A 113 -10.57 28.65 -43.16
CA ALA A 113 -9.53 29.57 -42.73
C ALA A 113 -8.96 30.42 -43.87
N ARG A 114 -9.39 30.19 -45.14
CA ARG A 114 -8.85 30.84 -46.35
C ARG A 114 -7.32 30.84 -46.35
N VAL A 115 -6.71 29.80 -45.80
CA VAL A 115 -5.27 29.71 -45.65
C VAL A 115 -4.71 29.66 -47.07
N PRO A 116 -3.92 30.67 -47.49
CA PRO A 116 -3.23 30.58 -48.77
C PRO A 116 -2.42 29.27 -48.77
N PRO A 117 -2.36 28.54 -49.89
CA PRO A 117 -1.57 27.32 -49.96
C PRO A 117 -0.20 27.63 -49.38
N SER A 118 0.30 26.80 -48.44
CA SER A 118 1.59 27.06 -47.83
C SER A 118 2.60 27.19 -48.97
N GLU A 119 3.04 28.40 -49.25
CA GLU A 119 4.06 28.64 -50.25
C GLU A 119 5.31 27.99 -49.68
N ILE A 120 5.61 26.78 -50.18
CA ILE A 120 6.88 26.13 -49.89
C ILE A 120 7.93 27.15 -50.31
N PRO A 121 8.79 27.64 -49.39
CA PRO A 121 9.74 28.69 -49.72
C PRO A 121 10.52 28.31 -50.97
N THR A 122 10.39 29.15 -51.99
CA THR A 122 11.05 28.96 -53.27
C THR A 122 12.56 29.09 -53.10
N VAL A 123 13.33 28.70 -54.11
CA VAL A 123 14.78 28.89 -54.10
C VAL A 123 15.15 30.37 -53.98
N ALA A 124 14.32 31.28 -54.52
CA ALA A 124 14.50 32.72 -54.38
C ALA A 124 14.28 33.18 -52.93
N ASP A 125 13.22 32.72 -52.26
CA ASP A 125 12.92 33.08 -50.86
C ASP A 125 14.04 32.61 -49.90
N ARG A 126 14.64 31.46 -50.19
CA ARG A 126 15.81 30.96 -49.45
C ARG A 126 17.03 31.84 -49.68
N ALA A 127 17.29 32.24 -50.91
CA ALA A 127 18.40 33.14 -51.23
C ALA A 127 18.22 34.52 -50.59
N GLU A 128 17.01 35.07 -50.55
CA GLU A 128 16.69 36.31 -49.86
C GLU A 128 16.91 36.20 -48.34
N THR A 129 16.48 35.09 -47.74
CA THR A 129 16.70 34.80 -46.32
C THR A 129 18.19 34.70 -45.99
N GLU A 130 18.97 34.02 -46.83
CA GLU A 130 20.42 33.91 -46.67
C GLU A 130 21.14 35.26 -46.85
N ALA A 131 20.71 36.08 -47.81
CA ALA A 131 21.23 37.42 -48.03
C ALA A 131 20.95 38.33 -46.81
N PHE A 132 19.74 38.27 -46.26
CA PHE A 132 19.37 38.97 -45.04
C PHE A 132 20.22 38.52 -43.85
N ALA A 133 20.39 37.19 -43.65
CA ALA A 133 21.23 36.64 -42.59
C ALA A 133 22.70 37.07 -42.74
N LYS A 134 23.23 37.12 -43.96
CA LYS A 134 24.59 37.60 -44.25
C LYS A 134 24.74 39.09 -43.93
N ALA A 135 23.76 39.91 -44.30
CA ALA A 135 23.75 41.35 -43.97
C ALA A 135 23.67 41.58 -42.46
N ALA A 136 22.87 40.80 -41.73
CA ALA A 136 22.78 40.86 -40.28
C ALA A 136 24.12 40.48 -39.61
N ARG A 137 24.77 39.40 -40.07
CA ARG A 137 26.10 39.00 -39.58
C ARG A 137 27.16 40.06 -39.87
N GLY A 138 27.12 40.70 -41.04
CA GLY A 138 28.07 41.78 -41.40
C GLY A 138 27.91 43.04 -40.54
N ARG A 139 26.72 43.27 -39.95
CA ARG A 139 26.45 44.38 -39.02
C ARG A 139 26.78 44.04 -37.57
N ALA A 140 26.91 42.76 -37.23
CA ALA A 140 27.26 42.33 -35.89
C ALA A 140 28.75 42.61 -35.64
N THR A 141 29.05 43.55 -34.74
CA THR A 141 30.44 43.78 -34.28
C THR A 141 30.80 42.68 -33.28
N PRO A 142 31.84 41.87 -33.53
CA PRO A 142 32.26 40.84 -32.57
C PRO A 142 32.68 41.46 -31.24
N PRO A 143 32.38 40.83 -30.09
CA PRO A 143 32.87 41.30 -28.80
C PRO A 143 34.41 41.29 -28.79
N PRO A 144 35.08 42.29 -28.17
CA PRO A 144 36.54 42.37 -28.16
C PRO A 144 37.15 41.14 -27.51
N SER A 145 38.07 40.48 -28.22
CA SER A 145 38.88 39.39 -27.67
C SER A 145 39.83 39.98 -26.61
N LYS A 146 39.68 39.53 -25.36
CA LYS A 146 40.64 39.87 -24.30
C LYS A 146 42.02 39.31 -24.70
N PRO A 147 43.09 40.12 -24.74
CA PRO A 147 44.44 39.59 -24.82
C PRO A 147 44.76 38.84 -23.51
N GLN A 148 45.48 37.71 -23.66
CA GLN A 148 46.03 36.91 -22.56
C GLN A 148 47.09 37.69 -21.78
#